data_AF-A0A1B1NGN9-F1
#
_entry.id   AF-A0A1B1NGN9-F1
#
_cell.length_a   1.000
_cell.length_b   1.000
_cell.length_c   1.000
_cell.angle_alpha   90.00
_cell.angle_beta   90.00
_cell.angle_gamma   90.00
#
_symmetry.space_group_name_H-M   'P 1'
#
loop_
_entity.id
_entity.type
_entity.pdbx_description
1 polymer ?
#
loop_
_entity_poly.entity_id
_entity_poly.type
_entity_poly.pdbx_seq_one_letter_code
_entity_poly.pdbx_strand_id
1 'polypeptide(L)' 'MKGLAAHDLVDEYRLLLFPVVLGDGKRMFDEHAHLARFTLTDSVVAATGVAVLTYTRETRA' A
#
# COMPACT_ATOMS: atom_id res chain seq x y z
N MET A 1 -9.38 -6.12 0.41
CA MET A 1 -8.06 -5.78 -0.18
C MET A 1 -7.72 -6.69 -1.34
N LYS A 2 -7.34 -7.96 -1.12
CA LYS A 2 -6.91 -8.89 -2.20
C LYS A 2 -7.84 -8.93 -3.42
N GLY A 3 -9.16 -9.03 -3.22
CA GLY A 3 -10.11 -9.05 -4.34
C GLY A 3 -10.13 -7.76 -5.16
N LEU A 4 -10.18 -6.59 -4.51
CA LEU A 4 -10.22 -5.30 -5.20
C LEU A 4 -8.90 -5.02 -5.96
N ALA A 5 -7.77 -5.34 -5.33
CA ALA A 5 -6.45 -5.21 -5.95
C ALA A 5 -6.25 -6.18 -7.13
N ALA A 6 -6.76 -7.41 -7.02
CA ALA A 6 -6.72 -8.39 -8.12
C ALA A 6 -7.52 -7.95 -9.35
N HIS A 7 -8.55 -7.11 -9.16
CA HIS A 7 -9.36 -6.55 -10.24
C HIS A 7 -8.96 -5.12 -10.63
N ASP A 8 -7.84 -4.60 -10.11
CA ASP A 8 -7.34 -3.26 -10.43
C ASP A 8 -8.33 -2.12 -10.12
N LEU A 9 -9.08 -2.28 -9.03
CA LEU A 9 -10.12 -1.36 -8.59
C LEU A 9 -9.73 -0.55 -7.34
N VAL A 10 -8.43 -0.48 -7.02
CA VAL A 10 -7.93 0.31 -5.89
C VAL A 10 -7.38 1.63 -6.40
N ASP A 11 -8.01 2.75 -6.04
CA ASP A 11 -7.55 4.08 -6.43
C ASP A 11 -6.50 4.67 -5.49
N GLU A 12 -6.54 4.30 -4.21
CA GLU A 12 -5.63 4.81 -3.18
C GLU A 12 -5.26 3.74 -2.14
N TYR A 13 -4.00 3.71 -1.75
CA TYR A 13 -3.51 3.01 -0.56
C TYR A 13 -3.05 4.00 0.50
N ARG A 14 -3.55 3.85 1.73
CA ARG A 14 -3.02 4.49 2.94
C ARG A 14 -2.31 3.43 3.78
N LEU A 15 -0.99 3.37 3.67
CA LEU A 15 -0.16 2.36 4.33
C LEU A 15 0.36 2.90 5.66
N LEU A 16 0.11 2.16 6.74
CA LEU A 16 0.72 2.40 8.05
C LEU A 16 1.90 1.44 8.20
N LEU A 17 3.11 1.97 8.05
CA LEU A 17 4.35 1.22 8.20
C LEU A 17 4.87 1.34 9.63
N PHE A 18 4.88 0.22 10.34
CA PHE A 18 5.36 0.13 11.71
C PHE A 18 6.86 -0.21 11.74
N PRO A 19 7.64 0.38 12.67
CA PRO A 19 9.08 0.13 12.78
C PRO A 19 9.37 -1.21 13.48
N VAL A 20 8.90 -2.32 12.91
CA VAL A 20 9.05 -3.67 13.44
C VAL A 20 9.31 -4.68 12.32
N VAL A 21 10.12 -5.69 12.61
CA VAL A 21 10.36 -6.83 11.71
C VAL A 21 9.60 -8.05 12.27
N LEU A 22 8.58 -8.52 11.56
CA LEU A 22 7.71 -9.62 12.01
C LEU A 22 8.25 -11.02 11.69
N GLY A 23 9.15 -11.15 10.70
CA GLY A 23 9.67 -12.45 10.24
C GLY A 23 8.68 -13.21 9.34
N ASP A 24 7.48 -13.50 9.84
CA ASP A 24 6.39 -14.15 9.09
C ASP A 24 5.02 -13.53 9.40
N GLY A 25 4.04 -13.76 8.54
CA GLY A 25 2.67 -13.28 8.73
C GLY A 25 1.85 -13.17 7.46
N LYS A 26 0.63 -12.63 7.61
CA LYS A 26 -0.28 -12.43 6.48
C LYS A 26 0.26 -11.35 5.54
N ARG A 27 0.46 -11.73 4.28
CA ARG A 27 0.93 -10.81 3.24
C ARG A 27 -0.22 -9.96 2.69
N MET A 28 0.05 -8.66 2.53
CA MET A 28 -0.88 -7.69 1.94
C MET A 28 -1.07 -7.94 0.44
N PHE A 29 0.02 -8.26 -0.26
CA PHE A 29 0.07 -8.63 -1.66
C PHE A 29 0.58 -10.07 -1.77
N ASP A 30 -0.03 -10.85 -2.64
CA ASP A 30 0.41 -12.20 -2.99
C ASP A 30 0.77 -12.27 -4.47
N GLU A 31 1.12 -13.47 -4.93
CA GLU A 31 1.55 -13.73 -6.31
C GLU A 31 0.45 -13.45 -7.36
N HIS A 32 -0.80 -13.26 -6.93
CA HIS A 32 -1.94 -12.97 -7.80
C HIS A 32 -2.31 -11.48 -7.82
N ALA A 33 -1.51 -10.60 -7.20
CA ALA A 33 -1.75 -9.17 -7.26
C ALA A 33 -1.52 -8.64 -8.69
N HIS A 34 -2.48 -7.87 -9.21
CA HIS A 34 -2.32 -7.17 -10.47
C HIS A 34 -1.23 -6.10 -10.34
N LEU A 35 -0.30 -6.06 -11.30
CA LEU A 35 0.73 -5.02 -11.33
C LEU A 35 0.10 -3.69 -11.77
N ALA A 36 -0.04 -2.77 -10.83
CA ALA A 36 -0.51 -1.41 -11.06
C ALA A 36 0.51 -0.39 -10.54
N ARG A 37 0.52 0.79 -11.16
CA ARG A 37 1.45 1.86 -10.82
C ARG A 37 0.78 2.85 -9.88
N PHE A 38 1.48 3.20 -8.81
CA PHE A 38 1.04 4.17 -7.82
C PHE A 38 2.15 5.18 -7.55
N THR A 39 1.75 6.40 -7.26
CA THR A 39 2.64 7.51 -6.88
C THR A 39 2.44 7.81 -5.40
N LEU A 40 3.54 7.99 -4.66
CA LEU A 40 3.47 8.52 -3.29
C LEU A 40 3.04 9.99 -3.36
N THR A 41 1.86 10.29 -2.88
CA THR A 41 1.26 11.63 -2.93
C THR A 41 1.31 12.37 -1.61
N ASP A 42 1.41 11.65 -0.49
CA ASP A 42 1.59 12.23 0.84
C ASP A 42 2.37 11.26 1.76
N SER A 43 3.11 11.81 2.72
CA SER A 43 3.81 11.03 3.73
C SER A 43 3.96 11.81 5.04
N VAL A 44 3.58 11.19 6.14
CA VAL A 44 3.77 11.75 7.49
C VAL A 44 4.33 10.68 8.42
N VAL A 45 5.30 11.06 9.26
CA VAL A 45 5.81 10.21 10.34
C VAL A 45 5.17 10.66 11.64
N ALA A 46 4.42 9.77 12.27
CA ALA A 46 3.84 10.03 13.58
C ALA A 46 4.94 10.10 14.65
N ALA A 47 4.67 10.76 15.79
CA ALA A 47 5.59 10.83 16.92
C ALA A 47 5.97 9.43 17.47
N THR A 48 5.17 8.40 17.21
CA THR A 48 5.44 7.00 17.55
C THR A 48 6.45 6.31 16.63
N GLY A 49 6.89 6.97 15.56
CA GLY A 49 7.75 6.41 14.52
C GLY A 49 7.02 5.63 13.43
N VAL A 50 5.68 5.54 13.48
CA VAL A 50 4.87 4.94 12.40
C VAL A 50 4.86 5.90 11.21
N ALA A 51 5.20 5.40 10.02
CA ALA A 51 5.07 6.15 8.78
C ALA A 51 3.69 5.90 8.16
N VAL A 52 2.94 6.96 7.90
CA VAL A 52 1.68 6.92 7.14
C VAL A 52 1.98 7.41 5.73
N LEU A 53 1.77 6.54 4.76
CA LEU A 53 2.09 6.79 3.35
C LEU A 53 0.81 6.72 2.52
N THR A 54 0.53 7.78 1.76
CA THR A 54 -0.60 7.83 0.83
C THR A 54 -0.08 7.63 -0.58
N TYR A 55 -0.57 6.59 -1.24
CA TYR A 55 -0.24 6.25 -2.62
C TYR A 55 -1.50 6.32 -3.47
N THR A 56 -1.49 7.14 -4.51
CA THR A 56 -2.62 7.27 -5.44
C THR A 56 -2.28 6.57 -6.75
N ARG A 57 -3.28 5.91 -7.36
CA ARG A 57 -3.13 5.19 -8.63
C ARG A 57 -2.77 6.17 -9.74
N GLU A 58 -1.75 5.81 -10.52
CA GLU A 58 -1.47 6.53 -11.76
C GLU A 58 -2.51 6.10 -12.80
N THR A 59 -3.48 6.97 -13.08
CA THR A 59 -4.39 6.76 -14.21
C THR A 59 -3.60 6.94 -15.49
N ARG A 60 -3.37 5.85 -16.22
CA ARG A 60 -2.81 5.91 -17.58
C ARG A 60 -3.82 6.65 -18.46
N ALA A 61 -3.40 7.74 -19.09
CA ALA A 61 -4.16 8.40 -20.16
C ALA A 61 -4.29 7.49 -21.38
#